data_AF-A0A6G0YHI7-F1
#
_entry.id   AF-A0A6G0YHI7-F1
#
_cell.length_a   1.000
_cell.length_b   1.000
_cell.length_c   1.000
_cell.angle_alpha   90.00
_cell.angle_beta   90.00
_cell.angle_gamma   90.00
#
_symmetry.space_group_name_H-M   'P 1'
#
loop_
_entity.id
_entity.type
_entity.pdbx_description
1 polymer ?
#
loop_
_entity_poly.entity_id
_entity_poly.type
_entity_poly.pdbx_seq_one_letter_code
_entity_poly.pdbx_strand_id
1 'polypeptide(L)'
;MAKRLTAKTKCQVCATSFKNLNTTTYGTNADLIMAKSRGYLSHPNSNLFIIVKSLELSFTKFKDSPDVFEEAFEDFFKKNISFKFSCEEHKQTVLSDIYTYYIIMRMRQYTYIQNQSNKKLNTTKKKLSKLVTT
;
A
#
# COMPACT_ATOMS: atom_id res chain seq x y z
N MET A 1 -6.89 3.50 2.55
CA MET A 1 -7.25 2.42 1.60
C MET A 1 -8.51 1.67 2.05
N ALA A 2 -8.47 0.90 3.16
CA ALA A 2 -9.64 0.12 3.64
C ALA A 2 -10.96 0.92 3.72
N LYS A 3 -10.97 2.08 4.38
CA LYS A 3 -12.15 2.97 4.43
C LYS A 3 -12.71 3.35 3.05
N ARG A 4 -11.84 3.55 2.04
CA ARG A 4 -12.26 3.89 0.68
C ARG A 4 -12.85 2.69 -0.05
N LEU A 5 -12.26 1.50 0.12
CA LEU A 5 -12.77 0.24 -0.42
C LEU A 5 -14.17 -0.08 0.15
N THR A 6 -14.35 0.10 1.45
CA THR A 6 -15.65 -0.07 2.12
C THR A 6 -16.70 0.91 1.60
N ALA A 7 -16.33 2.16 1.32
CA ALA A 7 -17.26 3.17 0.78
C ALA A 7 -17.63 2.92 -0.68
N LYS A 8 -16.73 2.33 -1.48
CA LYS A 8 -16.95 2.02 -2.90
C LYS A 8 -17.80 0.76 -3.10
N THR A 9 -17.62 -0.23 -2.23
CA THR A 9 -18.28 -1.53 -2.31
C THR A 9 -19.72 -1.45 -1.82
N LYS A 10 -20.69 -1.88 -2.64
CA LYS A 10 -22.10 -2.04 -2.24
C LYS A 10 -22.39 -3.41 -1.61
N CYS A 11 -21.53 -4.40 -1.83
CA CYS A 11 -21.68 -5.74 -1.27
C CYS A 11 -21.33 -5.75 0.23
N GLN A 12 -22.30 -6.13 1.06
CA GLN A 12 -22.12 -6.16 2.51
C GLN A 12 -21.03 -7.15 2.94
N VAL A 13 -20.89 -8.30 2.26
CA VAL A 13 -19.87 -9.34 2.56
C VAL A 13 -18.46 -8.81 2.29
N CYS A 14 -18.25 -8.14 1.16
CA CYS A 14 -16.98 -7.49 0.87
C CYS A 14 -16.69 -6.35 1.85
N ALA A 15 -17.69 -5.53 2.18
CA ALA A 15 -17.55 -4.43 3.12
C ALA A 15 -17.18 -4.90 4.54
N THR A 16 -17.79 -5.97 5.04
CA THR A 16 -17.47 -6.58 6.34
C THR A 16 -16.10 -7.24 6.33
N SER A 17 -15.63 -7.74 5.19
CA SER A 17 -14.31 -8.35 5.06
C SER A 17 -13.16 -7.34 5.13
N PHE A 18 -13.43 -6.07 4.82
CA PHE A 18 -12.47 -4.96 5.03
C PHE A 18 -12.51 -4.35 6.41
N LYS A 19 -13.63 -4.53 7.12
CA LYS A 19 -13.74 -4.12 8.53
C LYS A 19 -13.14 -5.22 9.38
N ASN A 20 -12.35 -4.85 10.39
CA ASN A 20 -12.15 -5.79 11.47
C ASN A 20 -13.46 -5.83 12.26
N LEU A 21 -14.05 -7.03 12.36
CA LEU A 21 -14.91 -7.33 13.50
C LEU A 21 -14.08 -7.01 14.74
N ASN A 22 -14.64 -6.29 15.69
CA ASN A 22 -13.99 -5.81 16.91
C ASN A 22 -13.51 -6.98 17.78
N THR A 23 -12.53 -7.76 17.33
CA THR A 23 -11.89 -8.81 18.08
C THR A 23 -10.86 -8.15 18.97
N THR A 24 -11.03 -8.31 20.28
CA THR A 24 -10.13 -7.83 21.33
C THR A 24 -8.72 -8.44 21.24
N THR A 25 -8.55 -9.47 20.40
CA THR A 25 -7.29 -10.13 20.10
C THR A 25 -6.72 -9.60 18.79
N TYR A 26 -5.71 -8.73 18.91
CA TYR A 26 -4.90 -8.29 17.78
C TYR A 26 -3.59 -9.08 17.78
N GLY A 27 -3.15 -9.55 16.61
CA GLY A 27 -1.81 -10.16 16.47
C GLY A 27 -0.71 -9.10 16.50
N THR A 28 0.55 -9.52 16.67
CA THR A 28 1.75 -8.63 16.74
C THR A 28 1.88 -7.66 15.55
N ASN A 29 1.31 -8.01 14.39
CA ASN A 29 1.25 -7.12 13.22
C ASN A 29 0.46 -5.82 13.46
N ALA A 30 -0.31 -5.73 14.55
CA ALA A 30 -1.08 -4.55 14.93
C ALA A 30 -0.39 -3.69 16.00
N ASP A 31 0.77 -4.09 16.54
CA ASP A 31 1.42 -3.42 17.68
C ASP A 31 1.72 -1.94 17.40
N LEU A 32 2.18 -1.63 16.19
CA LEU A 32 2.43 -0.25 15.76
C LEU A 32 1.14 0.57 15.65
N ILE A 33 0.03 -0.06 15.26
CA ILE A 33 -1.27 0.59 15.20
C ILE A 33 -1.76 0.83 16.63
N MET A 34 -1.65 -0.16 17.53
CA MET A 34 -2.01 0.00 18.94
C MET A 34 -1.19 1.12 19.60
N ALA A 35 0.13 1.16 19.37
CA ALA A 35 1.02 2.17 19.93
C ALA A 35 0.77 3.59 19.39
N LYS A 36 0.37 3.73 18.11
CA LYS A 36 0.08 5.05 17.51
C LYS A 36 -1.38 5.46 17.58
N SER A 37 -2.30 4.52 17.66
CA SER A 37 -3.71 4.81 17.65
C SER A 37 -4.11 5.31 19.02
N ARG A 38 -4.67 6.52 19.06
CA ARG A 38 -5.46 6.98 20.20
C ARG A 38 -6.89 6.40 20.15
N GLY A 39 -7.04 5.17 19.66
CA GLY A 39 -8.34 4.51 19.42
C GLY A 39 -9.05 4.82 18.08
N TYR A 40 -8.54 5.74 17.26
CA TYR A 40 -9.23 6.19 16.03
C TYR A 40 -8.74 5.56 14.70
N LEU A 41 -7.69 4.74 14.75
CA LEU A 41 -7.17 4.06 13.56
C LEU A 41 -7.86 2.71 13.39
N SER A 42 -8.32 2.43 12.18
CA SER A 42 -8.91 1.13 11.84
C SER A 42 -7.80 0.08 11.74
N HIS A 43 -7.96 -1.02 12.47
CA HIS A 43 -7.11 -2.19 12.29
C HIS A 43 -7.42 -2.86 10.95
N PRO A 44 -6.42 -3.16 10.10
CA PRO A 44 -6.65 -3.89 8.87
C PRO A 44 -7.01 -5.35 9.18
N ASN A 45 -7.94 -5.91 8.40
CA ASN A 45 -8.20 -7.34 8.39
C ASN A 45 -6.91 -8.10 8.02
N SER A 46 -6.68 -9.25 8.66
CA SER A 46 -5.51 -10.11 8.41
C SER A 46 -5.34 -10.44 6.93
N ASN A 47 -6.43 -10.66 6.20
CA ASN A 47 -6.40 -10.92 4.75
C ASN A 47 -5.93 -9.70 3.95
N LEU A 48 -6.47 -8.50 4.26
CA LEU A 48 -6.05 -7.28 3.58
C LEU A 48 -4.57 -6.99 3.84
N PHE A 49 -4.09 -7.24 5.06
CA PHE A 49 -2.67 -7.09 5.39
C PHE A 49 -1.79 -8.02 4.56
N ILE A 50 -2.15 -9.30 4.42
CA ILE A 50 -1.40 -10.27 3.60
C ILE A 50 -1.34 -9.81 2.13
N ILE A 51 -2.47 -9.37 1.57
CA ILE A 51 -2.54 -8.88 0.19
C ILE A 51 -1.62 -7.66 0.02
N VAL A 52 -1.76 -6.66 0.90
CA VAL A 52 -0.95 -5.43 0.85
C VAL A 52 0.54 -5.73 1.04
N LYS A 53 0.91 -6.66 1.92
CA LYS A 53 2.30 -7.08 2.12
C LYS A 53 2.90 -7.68 0.85
N SER A 54 2.16 -8.55 0.16
CA SER A 54 2.64 -9.11 -1.10
C SER A 54 2.72 -8.06 -2.22
N LEU A 55 1.77 -7.13 -2.25
CA LEU A 55 1.84 -5.99 -3.17
C LEU A 55 3.07 -5.12 -2.92
N GLU A 56 3.44 -4.86 -1.66
CA GLU A 56 4.66 -4.10 -1.35
C GLU A 56 5.91 -4.82 -1.81
N LEU A 57 5.98 -6.14 -1.64
CA LEU A 57 7.12 -6.93 -2.14
C LEU A 57 7.25 -6.83 -3.67
N SER A 58 6.13 -6.91 -4.37
CA SER A 58 6.10 -6.81 -5.83
C SER A 58 6.43 -5.39 -6.28
N PHE A 59 5.85 -4.37 -5.65
CA PHE A 59 6.17 -2.96 -5.89
C PHE A 59 7.65 -2.66 -5.67
N THR A 60 8.24 -3.13 -4.57
CA THR A 60 9.64 -2.83 -4.22
C THR A 60 10.62 -3.35 -5.28
N LYS A 61 10.28 -4.47 -5.92
CA LYS A 61 11.07 -5.08 -7.00
C LYS A 61 11.09 -4.22 -8.27
N PHE A 62 9.98 -3.54 -8.57
CA PHE A 62 9.81 -2.78 -9.81
C PHE A 62 9.69 -1.27 -9.60
N LYS A 63 9.96 -0.74 -8.40
CA LYS A 63 9.74 0.69 -8.05
C LYS A 63 10.43 1.70 -8.98
N ASP A 64 11.52 1.28 -9.63
CA ASP A 64 12.35 2.08 -10.53
C ASP A 64 12.04 1.84 -12.01
N SER A 65 11.13 0.90 -12.32
CA SER A 65 10.69 0.62 -13.67
C SER A 65 9.80 1.73 -14.22
N PRO A 66 9.80 2.01 -15.53
CA PRO A 66 8.80 2.88 -16.15
C PRO A 66 7.38 2.29 -16.04
N ASP A 67 7.23 0.97 -16.11
CA ASP A 67 5.95 0.27 -16.15
C ASP A 67 5.63 -0.47 -14.84
N VAL A 68 5.91 0.17 -13.70
CA VAL A 68 5.69 -0.38 -12.35
C VAL A 68 4.29 -0.97 -12.17
N PHE A 69 3.29 -0.35 -12.80
CA PHE A 69 1.90 -0.76 -12.66
C PHE A 69 1.61 -2.12 -13.30
N GLU A 70 2.19 -2.44 -14.46
CA GLU A 70 1.96 -3.74 -15.09
C GLU A 70 2.89 -4.79 -14.52
N GLU A 71 4.17 -4.45 -14.32
CA GLU A 71 5.17 -5.39 -13.82
C GLU A 71 4.88 -5.88 -12.39
N ALA A 72 4.45 -4.97 -11.50
CA ALA A 72 4.06 -5.34 -10.15
C ALA A 72 2.75 -6.14 -10.12
N PHE A 73 1.86 -5.94 -11.10
CA PHE A 73 0.62 -6.70 -11.23
C PHE A 73 0.94 -8.13 -11.61
N GLU A 74 1.70 -8.33 -12.68
CA GLU A 74 2.08 -9.66 -13.13
C GLU A 74 2.81 -10.46 -12.05
N ASP A 75 3.78 -9.85 -11.36
CA ASP A 75 4.54 -10.51 -10.29
C ASP A 75 3.66 -10.86 -9.09
N PHE A 76 2.68 -10.01 -8.77
CA PHE A 76 1.69 -10.29 -7.72
C PHE A 76 0.80 -11.50 -8.08
N PHE A 77 0.32 -11.59 -9.32
CA PHE A 77 -0.51 -12.71 -9.76
C PHE A 77 0.28 -14.02 -9.89
N LYS A 78 1.54 -13.96 -10.33
CA LYS A 78 2.43 -15.14 -10.39
C LYS A 78 2.68 -15.79 -9.03
N LYS A 79 2.58 -15.04 -7.93
CA LYS A 79 2.86 -15.53 -6.56
C LYS A 79 1.78 -16.45 -5.96
N ASN A 80 0.68 -16.76 -6.67
CA ASN A 80 -0.37 -17.70 -6.25
C ASN A 80 -0.73 -17.62 -4.76
N ILE A 81 -1.04 -16.40 -4.29
CA ILE A 81 -1.34 -16.17 -2.88
C ILE A 81 -2.69 -16.79 -2.55
N SER A 82 -2.70 -17.79 -1.68
CA SER A 82 -3.93 -18.34 -1.12
C SER A 82 -4.51 -17.36 -0.10
N PHE A 83 -5.50 -16.57 -0.50
CA PHE A 83 -6.31 -15.78 0.41
C PHE A 83 -7.77 -16.24 0.33
N LYS A 84 -8.40 -16.43 1.51
CA LYS A 84 -9.82 -16.75 1.61
C LYS A 84 -10.62 -15.47 1.41
N PHE A 85 -11.17 -15.30 0.23
CA PHE A 85 -12.10 -14.22 -0.06
C PHE A 85 -13.52 -14.74 0.16
N SER A 86 -14.27 -14.09 1.04
CA SER A 86 -15.61 -14.48 1.49
C SER A 86 -16.71 -14.21 0.47
N CYS A 87 -16.42 -13.45 -0.59
CA CYS A 87 -17.37 -13.15 -1.67
C CYS A 87 -16.77 -13.48 -3.04
N GLU A 88 -17.10 -14.66 -3.58
CA GLU A 88 -16.54 -15.12 -4.86
C GLU A 88 -16.97 -14.23 -6.03
N GLU A 89 -18.21 -13.75 -6.05
CA GLU A 89 -18.77 -12.91 -7.12
C GLU A 89 -17.97 -11.62 -7.37
N HIS A 90 -17.53 -10.95 -6.30
CA HIS A 90 -16.84 -9.66 -6.39
C HIS A 90 -15.33 -9.77 -6.20
N LYS A 91 -14.78 -10.99 -6.09
CA LYS A 91 -13.38 -11.23 -5.77
C LYS A 91 -12.43 -10.52 -6.71
N GLN A 92 -12.65 -10.64 -8.03
CA GLN A 92 -11.80 -10.03 -9.05
C GLN A 92 -11.87 -8.51 -9.00
N THR A 93 -13.08 -7.93 -9.04
CA THR A 93 -13.29 -6.47 -9.02
C THR A 93 -12.66 -5.83 -7.79
N VAL A 94 -12.86 -6.44 -6.62
CA VAL A 94 -12.34 -5.91 -5.38
C VAL A 94 -10.82 -6.05 -5.29
N LEU A 95 -10.24 -7.14 -5.81
CA LEU A 95 -8.80 -7.30 -5.89
C LEU A 95 -8.15 -6.28 -6.82
N SER A 96 -8.75 -6.02 -7.98
CA SER A 96 -8.33 -4.96 -8.89
C SER A 96 -8.39 -3.59 -8.21
N ASP A 97 -9.46 -3.30 -7.47
CA ASP A 97 -9.58 -2.05 -6.72
C ASP A 97 -8.49 -1.90 -5.64
N ILE A 98 -8.23 -2.96 -4.88
CA ILE A 98 -7.13 -3.02 -3.91
C ILE A 98 -5.81 -2.70 -4.62
N TYR A 99 -5.53 -3.39 -5.72
CA TYR A 99 -4.32 -3.24 -6.50
C TYR A 99 -4.11 -1.79 -6.96
N THR A 100 -5.11 -1.25 -7.68
CA THR A 100 -5.06 0.09 -8.25
C THR A 100 -4.90 1.14 -7.16
N TYR A 101 -5.67 1.06 -6.07
CA TYR A 101 -5.52 2.01 -4.97
C TYR A 101 -4.16 1.93 -4.31
N TYR A 102 -3.63 0.72 -4.13
CA TYR A 102 -2.33 0.53 -3.49
C TYR A 102 -1.21 1.15 -4.31
N ILE A 103 -1.07 0.74 -5.58
CA ILE A 103 0.04 1.18 -6.43
C ILE A 103 0.01 2.69 -6.65
N ILE A 104 -1.17 3.27 -6.91
CA ILE A 104 -1.28 4.74 -7.08
C ILE A 104 -0.83 5.47 -5.81
N MET A 105 -1.31 5.03 -4.64
CA MET A 105 -0.91 5.65 -3.37
C MET A 105 0.59 5.47 -3.12
N ARG A 106 1.15 4.29 -3.43
CA ARG A 106 2.53 3.94 -3.16
C ARG A 106 3.51 4.67 -4.08
N MET A 107 3.17 4.81 -5.36
CA MET A 107 3.93 5.60 -6.33
C MET A 107 4.01 7.07 -5.90
N ARG A 108 2.88 7.66 -5.47
CA ARG A 108 2.88 9.05 -4.94
C ARG A 108 3.84 9.21 -3.75
N GLN A 109 3.83 8.25 -2.83
CA GLN A 109 4.76 8.24 -1.70
C GLN A 109 6.21 8.09 -2.16
N TYR A 110 6.46 7.20 -3.13
CA TYR A 110 7.79 6.97 -3.68
C TYR A 110 8.36 8.24 -4.33
N THR A 111 7.61 8.85 -5.25
CA THR A 111 7.99 10.08 -5.93
C THR A 111 8.20 11.24 -4.94
N TYR A 112 7.35 11.36 -3.92
CA TYR A 112 7.52 12.39 -2.88
C TYR A 112 8.86 12.24 -2.14
N ILE A 113 9.21 11.02 -1.74
CA ILE A 113 10.49 10.73 -1.06
C ILE A 113 11.67 11.02 -1.98
N GLN A 114 11.61 10.59 -3.25
CA GLN A 114 12.67 10.84 -4.23
C GLN A 114 12.85 12.34 -4.53
N ASN A 115 11.77 13.11 -4.61
CA ASN A 115 11.86 14.55 -4.80
C ASN A 115 12.48 15.24 -3.59
N GLN A 116 12.19 14.77 -2.38
CA GLN A 116 12.75 15.32 -1.15
C GLN A 116 14.26 15.03 -1.03
N SER A 117 14.73 13.84 -1.43
CA SER A 117 16.17 13.53 -1.49
C SER A 117 16.89 14.37 -2.55
N ASN A 118 16.30 14.51 -3.74
CA ASN A 118 16.87 15.30 -4.83
C ASN A 118 16.98 16.79 -4.48
N LYS A 119 16.00 17.37 -3.76
CA LYS A 119 16.07 18.76 -3.28
C LYS A 119 17.28 19.00 -2.37
N LYS A 120 17.59 18.03 -1.48
CA LYS A 120 18.77 18.10 -0.61
C LYS A 120 20.06 18.06 -1.43
N LEU A 121 20.15 17.14 -2.39
CA LEU A 121 21.30 16.99 -3.28
C LEU A 121 21.58 18.27 -4.10
N ASN A 122 20.54 18.87 -4.67
CA ASN A 122 20.66 20.11 -5.44
C ASN A 122 21.10 21.30 -4.58
N THR A 123 20.64 21.36 -3.33
CA THR A 123 21.09 22.38 -2.38
C THR A 123 22.58 22.26 -2.10
N THR A 124 23.08 21.03 -1.91
CA THR A 124 24.51 20.76 -1.72
C THR A 124 25.33 21.13 -2.95
N LYS A 125 24.89 20.71 -4.15
CA LYS A 125 25.56 21.07 -5.42
C LYS A 125 25.65 22.58 -5.62
N LYS A 126 24.58 23.32 -5.31
CA LYS A 126 24.53 24.80 -5.39
C LYS A 126 25.48 25.48 -4.40
N LYS A 127 25.70 24.89 -3.22
CA LYS A 127 26.70 25.42 -2.26
C LYS A 127 28.11 25.18 -2.77
N LEU A 128 28.40 23.98 -3.26
CA LEU A 128 29.70 23.62 -3.82
C LEU A 128 30.07 24.49 -5.03
N SER A 129 29.13 24.74 -5.95
CA SER A 129 29.40 25.58 -7.13
C SER A 129 29.73 27.04 -6.78
N LYS A 130 29.30 27.54 -5.62
CA LYS A 130 29.64 28.90 -5.14
C LYS A 130 31.00 28.98 -4.44
N LEU A 131 31.56 27.83 -4.04
CA LEU A 131 32.86 27.74 -3.36
C LEU A 131 34.01 27.60 -4.36
N VAL A 132 33.72 27.26 -5.61
CA VAL A 132 34.71 27.29 -6.70
C VAL A 132 34.81 28.74 -7.19
N THR A 133 35.92 29.40 -6.89
CA THR A 133 36.30 30.65 -7.56
C THR A 133 36.60 30.33 -9.02
N THR A 134 35.70 30.74 -9.92
CA THR A 134 35.96 30.83 -11.36
C THR A 134 36.87 32.02 -11.65
#